data_AF-I2NA65-F1
#
_entry.id   AF-I2NA65-F1
#
_cell.length_a   1.000
_cell.length_b   1.000
_cell.length_c   1.000
_cell.angle_alpha   90.00
_cell.angle_beta   90.00
_cell.angle_gamma   90.00
#
_symmetry.space_group_name_H-M   'P 1'
#
loop_
_entity.id
_entity.type
_entity.pdbx_description
1 polymer ?
#
loop_
_entity_poly.entity_id
_entity_poly.type
_entity_poly.pdbx_seq_one_letter_code
_entity_poly.pdbx_strand_id
1 'polypeptide(L)'
;MEIIEQDDLVIAKVTRDDVEHDARAVAELSVDVVRLHDNEDPDPAVLDRLGFLTRPRWVNWLAPLGASEEEFTARVSGTERRNIRLGRRAVQEGGLRLSVRSGLTEEVFEEFLPVYDAQLAGMARGKDYARRFRTRLLDNGDEYMSVFVYDGRKAVVTSIWWIRPGASVLQMRFSAAAPSARASRVMRAAYAEAFRFAREHGLSYASLGNDPSLFGHVVQPGLFNFKSRLGFSAVPSAMLDPHLGGVTTDRFVSLRALSDPSLVVTVDPTATALPTWPDAAPSLDLVLLSRSPCDAAGTFRTEGFRSSRTMVIQR
;
A
#
# COMPACT_ATOMS: atom_id res chain seq x y z
N MET A 1 -18.06 24.71 6.68
CA MET A 1 -18.37 23.40 6.06
C MET A 1 -18.46 23.43 4.53
N GLU A 2 -17.74 22.51 3.86
CA GLU A 2 -17.76 22.26 2.39
C GLU A 2 -18.04 20.75 2.16
N ILE A 3 -18.91 20.38 1.23
CA ILE A 3 -19.12 18.96 0.86
C ILE A 3 -18.48 18.70 -0.50
N ILE A 4 -17.60 17.71 -0.57
CA ILE A 4 -16.95 17.27 -1.81
C ILE A 4 -17.19 15.78 -2.04
N GLU A 5 -17.08 15.37 -3.30
CA GLU A 5 -17.05 13.97 -3.68
C GLU A 5 -15.67 13.61 -4.23
N GLN A 6 -15.09 12.51 -3.74
CA GLN A 6 -13.80 12.02 -4.17
C GLN A 6 -13.81 10.49 -4.31
N ASP A 7 -13.73 9.99 -5.54
CA ASP A 7 -13.75 8.54 -5.83
C ASP A 7 -14.96 7.83 -5.19
N ASP A 8 -16.17 8.37 -5.38
CA ASP A 8 -17.45 7.93 -4.78
C ASP A 8 -17.57 8.13 -3.25
N LEU A 9 -16.57 8.72 -2.59
CA LEU A 9 -16.64 9.06 -1.16
C LEU A 9 -17.19 10.49 -1.00
N VAL A 10 -18.31 10.64 -0.30
CA VAL A 10 -18.87 11.96 0.02
C VAL A 10 -18.27 12.44 1.35
N ILE A 11 -17.53 13.54 1.29
CA ILE A 11 -16.72 14.05 2.41
C ILE A 11 -17.24 15.44 2.80
N ALA A 12 -17.69 15.61 4.04
CA ALA A 12 -17.91 16.91 4.64
C ALA A 12 -16.61 17.43 5.25
N LYS A 13 -16.03 18.47 4.67
CA LYS A 13 -14.91 19.20 5.25
C LYS A 13 -15.41 20.24 6.26
N VAL A 14 -14.84 20.22 7.45
CA VAL A 14 -15.27 20.99 8.61
C VAL A 14 -14.09 21.66 9.29
N THR A 15 -14.32 22.80 9.94
CA THR A 15 -13.35 23.44 10.83
C THR A 15 -13.41 22.81 12.22
N ARG A 16 -12.49 23.18 13.11
CA ARG A 16 -12.57 22.81 14.52
C ARG A 16 -13.88 23.29 15.17
N ASP A 17 -14.28 24.53 14.90
CA ASP A 17 -15.48 25.14 15.48
C ASP A 17 -16.75 24.39 15.06
N ASP A 18 -16.84 24.00 13.78
CA ASP A 18 -17.93 23.18 13.23
C ASP A 18 -18.07 21.87 14.02
N VAL A 19 -16.94 21.24 14.38
CA VAL A 19 -16.91 19.95 15.09
C VAL A 19 -17.26 20.09 16.57
N GLU A 20 -16.79 21.14 17.24
CA GLU A 20 -17.01 21.36 18.67
C GLU A 20 -18.44 21.83 18.98
N HIS A 21 -19.06 22.60 18.08
CA HIS A 21 -20.34 23.26 18.33
C HIS A 21 -21.53 22.65 17.56
N ASP A 22 -21.28 21.92 16.46
CA ASP A 22 -22.36 21.46 15.57
C ASP A 22 -22.25 19.99 15.14
N ALA A 23 -21.73 19.14 16.04
CA ALA A 23 -21.61 17.70 15.81
C ALA A 23 -22.95 17.01 15.48
N ARG A 24 -24.10 17.61 15.85
CA ARG A 24 -25.45 17.13 15.51
C ARG A 24 -25.83 17.44 14.06
N ALA A 25 -25.64 18.67 13.55
CA ALA A 25 -25.97 18.96 12.15
C ALA A 25 -25.12 18.14 11.19
N VAL A 26 -23.85 17.91 11.54
CA VAL A 26 -22.95 17.04 10.77
C VAL A 26 -23.46 15.59 10.71
N ALA A 27 -24.08 15.10 11.79
CA ALA A 27 -24.68 13.77 11.84
C ALA A 27 -25.99 13.67 11.02
N GLU A 28 -26.59 14.77 10.58
CA GLU A 28 -27.79 14.74 9.73
C GLU A 28 -27.45 14.75 8.23
N LEU A 29 -26.18 15.02 7.89
CA LEU A 29 -25.73 15.03 6.50
C LEU A 29 -25.64 13.62 5.93
N SER A 30 -25.99 13.49 4.65
CA SER A 30 -25.81 12.26 3.88
C SER A 30 -24.36 12.13 3.38
N VAL A 31 -23.40 12.09 4.32
CA VAL A 31 -21.96 11.96 4.04
C VAL A 31 -21.39 10.64 4.55
N ASP A 32 -20.28 10.22 3.95
CA ASP A 32 -19.53 9.04 4.35
C ASP A 32 -18.49 9.36 5.42
N VAL A 33 -17.81 10.50 5.26
CA VAL A 33 -16.70 10.94 6.10
C VAL A 33 -16.83 12.41 6.45
N VAL A 34 -16.51 12.74 7.70
CA VAL A 34 -16.30 14.11 8.16
C VAL A 34 -14.80 14.31 8.31
N ARG A 35 -14.25 15.30 7.61
CA ARG A 35 -12.82 15.56 7.53
C ARG A 35 -12.49 16.95 8.05
N LEU A 36 -11.53 17.04 8.96
CA LEU A 36 -11.01 18.35 9.35
C LEU A 36 -10.16 18.98 8.24
N HIS A 37 -10.21 20.30 8.12
CA HIS A 37 -9.31 21.03 7.23
C HIS A 37 -7.84 20.84 7.66
N ASP A 38 -6.92 20.84 6.67
CA ASP A 38 -5.51 20.46 6.86
C ASP A 38 -4.73 21.34 7.86
N ASN A 39 -5.24 22.53 8.21
CA ASN A 39 -4.59 23.50 9.10
C ASN A 39 -5.20 23.53 10.51
N GLU A 40 -6.14 22.64 10.82
CA GLU A 40 -6.76 22.55 12.13
C GLU A 40 -5.87 21.73 13.08
N ASP A 41 -5.59 22.26 14.26
CA ASP A 41 -4.86 21.56 15.33
C ASP A 41 -5.74 21.42 16.59
N PRO A 42 -6.82 20.61 16.51
CA PRO A 42 -7.70 20.40 17.66
C PRO A 42 -7.03 19.48 18.68
N ASP A 43 -7.42 19.64 19.94
CA ASP A 43 -6.94 18.81 21.04
C ASP A 43 -7.16 17.30 20.73
N PRO A 44 -6.11 16.46 20.75
CA PRO A 44 -6.22 15.03 20.53
C PRO A 44 -7.28 14.34 21.40
N ALA A 45 -7.50 14.81 22.64
CA ALA A 45 -8.52 14.26 23.53
C ALA A 45 -9.94 14.58 23.04
N VAL A 46 -10.15 15.72 22.40
CA VAL A 46 -11.43 16.08 21.76
C VAL A 46 -11.65 15.22 20.52
N LEU A 47 -10.62 15.02 19.70
CA LEU A 47 -10.69 14.17 18.52
C LEU A 47 -11.07 12.72 18.86
N ASP A 48 -10.39 12.12 19.83
CA ASP A 48 -10.67 10.73 20.23
C ASP A 48 -12.09 10.59 20.81
N ARG A 49 -12.52 11.54 21.65
CA ARG A 49 -13.90 11.58 22.19
C ARG A 49 -14.95 11.66 21.09
N LEU A 50 -14.68 12.40 20.01
CA LEU A 50 -15.59 12.56 18.88
C LEU A 50 -15.45 11.45 17.82
N GLY A 51 -14.54 10.49 18.03
CA GLY A 51 -14.32 9.35 17.14
C GLY A 51 -13.58 9.69 15.84
N PHE A 52 -12.81 10.78 15.83
CA PHE A 52 -11.91 11.09 14.73
C PHE A 52 -10.65 10.22 14.78
N LEU A 53 -10.13 9.89 13.60
CA LEU A 53 -8.92 9.13 13.39
C LEU A 53 -7.94 9.95 12.57
N THR A 54 -6.74 10.17 13.12
CA THR A 54 -5.63 10.79 12.38
C THR A 54 -4.83 9.72 11.66
N ARG A 55 -4.74 9.82 10.33
CA ARG A 55 -4.03 8.87 9.47
C ARG A 55 -3.07 9.58 8.52
N PRO A 56 -1.91 8.99 8.19
CA PRO A 56 -1.07 9.52 7.12
C PRO A 56 -1.85 9.44 5.80
N ARG A 57 -1.61 10.33 4.84
CA ARG A 57 -2.29 10.24 3.54
C ARG A 57 -1.95 8.94 2.81
N TRP A 58 -0.67 8.57 2.86
CA TRP A 58 -0.10 7.40 2.19
C TRP A 58 0.80 6.61 3.14
N VAL A 59 0.79 5.29 2.98
CA VAL A 59 1.75 4.38 3.62
C VAL A 59 2.60 3.69 2.56
N ASN A 60 3.88 3.51 2.87
CA ASN A 60 4.82 2.72 2.09
C ASN A 60 5.06 1.39 2.82
N TRP A 61 5.24 0.32 2.06
CA TRP A 61 5.47 -1.02 2.59
C TRP A 61 6.94 -1.38 2.45
N LEU A 62 7.65 -1.55 3.57
CA LEU A 62 9.10 -1.75 3.59
C LEU A 62 9.51 -3.04 4.29
N ALA A 63 10.55 -3.66 3.77
CA ALA A 63 11.20 -4.80 4.41
C ALA A 63 12.72 -4.68 4.27
N PRO A 64 13.51 -4.98 5.32
CA PRO A 64 14.94 -5.17 5.17
C PRO A 64 15.20 -6.36 4.24
N LEU A 65 16.21 -6.26 3.39
CA LEU A 65 16.59 -7.32 2.45
C LEU A 65 17.41 -8.42 3.12
N GLY A 66 18.21 -8.10 4.14
CA GLY A 66 19.19 -9.01 4.71
C GLY A 66 20.35 -9.32 3.74
N ALA A 67 21.28 -10.17 4.17
CA ALA A 67 22.43 -10.58 3.37
C ALA A 67 22.08 -11.60 2.29
N SER A 68 21.00 -12.39 2.47
CA SER A 68 20.59 -13.42 1.53
C SER A 68 19.06 -13.57 1.44
N GLU A 69 18.61 -14.37 0.49
CA GLU A 69 17.20 -14.72 0.42
C GLU A 69 16.75 -15.60 1.58
N GLU A 70 17.60 -16.48 2.08
CA GLU A 70 17.33 -17.33 3.24
C GLU A 70 17.07 -16.44 4.47
N GLU A 71 17.88 -15.39 4.67
CA GLU A 71 17.67 -14.44 5.76
C GLU A 71 16.36 -13.66 5.59
N PHE A 72 16.04 -13.21 4.36
CA PHE A 72 14.76 -12.56 4.08
C PHE A 72 13.58 -13.48 4.38
N THR A 73 13.61 -14.71 3.88
CA THR A 73 12.51 -15.67 4.00
C THR A 73 12.36 -16.22 5.42
N ALA A 74 13.42 -16.24 6.22
CA ALA A 74 13.34 -16.61 7.64
C ALA A 74 12.39 -15.69 8.43
N ARG A 75 12.25 -14.42 8.03
CA ARG A 75 11.39 -13.41 8.68
C ARG A 75 9.90 -13.52 8.33
N VAL A 76 9.53 -14.26 7.29
CA VAL A 76 8.11 -14.44 6.91
C VAL A 76 7.53 -15.72 7.51
N SER A 77 6.20 -15.80 7.60
CA SER A 77 5.51 -16.98 8.14
C SER A 77 5.85 -18.27 7.38
N GLY A 78 5.71 -19.44 8.02
CA GLY A 78 5.96 -20.73 7.37
C GLY A 78 5.09 -20.96 6.13
N THR A 79 3.84 -20.49 6.14
CA THR A 79 2.95 -20.51 4.98
C THR A 79 3.50 -19.68 3.83
N GLU A 80 4.04 -18.50 4.12
CA GLU A 80 4.59 -17.63 3.08
C GLU A 80 5.93 -18.17 2.54
N ARG A 81 6.80 -18.72 3.40
CA ARG A 81 7.99 -19.47 2.95
C ARG A 81 7.63 -20.59 1.98
N ARG A 82 6.56 -21.35 2.29
CA ARG A 82 6.04 -22.38 1.39
C ARG A 82 5.55 -21.77 0.07
N ASN A 83 4.81 -20.67 0.10
CA ASN A 83 4.31 -20.01 -1.11
C ASN A 83 5.45 -19.52 -2.02
N ILE A 84 6.52 -18.96 -1.45
CA ILE A 84 7.71 -18.53 -2.19
C ILE A 84 8.37 -19.73 -2.89
N ARG A 85 8.59 -20.82 -2.14
CA ARG A 85 9.14 -22.07 -2.70
C ARG A 85 8.26 -22.65 -3.82
N LEU A 86 6.94 -22.62 -3.66
CA LEU A 86 6.00 -23.08 -4.70
C LEU A 86 6.05 -22.20 -5.95
N GLY A 87 6.17 -20.88 -5.80
CA GLY A 87 6.32 -19.97 -6.95
C GLY A 87 7.60 -20.25 -7.74
N ARG A 88 8.72 -20.52 -7.06
CA ARG A 88 9.98 -20.93 -7.69
C ARG A 88 9.86 -22.25 -8.42
N ARG A 89 9.26 -23.24 -7.76
CA ARG A 89 9.01 -24.55 -8.35
C ARG A 89 8.14 -24.45 -9.61
N ALA A 90 7.10 -23.61 -9.59
CA ALA A 90 6.25 -23.37 -10.75
C ALA A 90 7.01 -22.76 -11.94
N VAL A 91 7.97 -21.86 -11.69
CA VAL A 91 8.86 -21.34 -12.73
C VAL A 91 9.71 -22.46 -13.33
N GLN A 92 10.32 -23.29 -12.49
CA GLN A 92 11.20 -24.38 -12.93
C GLN A 92 10.43 -25.48 -13.70
N GLU A 93 9.36 -26.01 -13.12
CA GLU A 93 8.56 -27.10 -13.72
C GLU A 93 7.80 -26.65 -14.97
N GLY A 94 7.39 -25.38 -15.02
CA GLY A 94 6.72 -24.79 -16.18
C GLY A 94 7.67 -24.36 -17.30
N GLY A 95 8.99 -24.51 -17.13
CA GLY A 95 9.97 -24.03 -18.11
C GLY A 95 9.90 -22.51 -18.35
N LEU A 96 9.44 -21.74 -17.35
CA LEU A 96 9.27 -20.30 -17.47
C LEU A 96 10.63 -19.61 -17.41
N ARG A 97 10.82 -18.57 -18.24
CA ARG A 97 12.07 -17.80 -18.29
C ARG A 97 11.96 -16.52 -17.47
N LEU A 98 12.83 -16.34 -16.49
CA LEU A 98 13.00 -15.08 -15.75
C LEU A 98 13.96 -14.15 -16.49
N SER A 99 13.68 -12.85 -16.49
CA SER A 99 14.56 -11.82 -17.04
C SER A 99 14.55 -10.59 -16.13
N VAL A 100 15.74 -10.22 -15.68
CA VAL A 100 16.00 -8.98 -14.93
C VAL A 100 16.69 -8.02 -15.89
N ARG A 101 16.21 -6.78 -15.98
CA ARG A 101 16.75 -5.75 -16.88
C ARG A 101 16.97 -4.46 -16.10
N SER A 102 18.19 -3.93 -16.15
CA SER A 102 18.50 -2.57 -15.68
C SER A 102 18.07 -1.56 -16.73
N GLY A 103 17.59 -0.41 -16.28
CA GLY A 103 17.01 0.60 -17.13
C GLY A 103 15.56 0.30 -17.52
N LEU A 104 14.82 1.35 -17.83
CA LEU A 104 13.49 1.30 -18.43
C LEU A 104 13.52 2.06 -19.75
N THR A 105 13.52 1.32 -20.86
CA THR A 105 13.41 1.88 -22.21
C THR A 105 11.96 1.86 -22.69
N GLU A 106 11.70 2.55 -23.80
CA GLU A 106 10.40 2.52 -24.47
C GLU A 106 9.99 1.08 -24.83
N GLU A 107 10.90 0.28 -25.37
CA GLU A 107 10.62 -1.11 -25.74
C GLU A 107 10.25 -1.96 -24.52
N VAL A 108 10.95 -1.78 -23.38
CA VAL A 108 10.65 -2.49 -22.14
C VAL A 108 9.29 -2.07 -21.60
N PHE A 109 8.95 -0.79 -21.67
CA PHE A 109 7.67 -0.28 -21.22
C PHE A 109 6.51 -0.79 -22.10
N GLU A 110 6.68 -0.81 -23.42
CA GLU A 110 5.69 -1.38 -24.35
C GLU A 110 5.54 -2.90 -24.17
N GLU A 111 6.59 -3.64 -23.80
CA GLU A 111 6.48 -5.06 -23.45
C GLU A 111 5.73 -5.29 -22.11
N PHE A 112 5.83 -4.33 -21.18
CA PHE A 112 5.14 -4.38 -19.89
C PHE A 112 3.62 -4.17 -20.02
N LEU A 113 3.20 -3.24 -20.90
CA LEU A 113 1.83 -2.74 -20.98
C LEU A 113 0.76 -3.82 -21.25
N PRO A 114 0.93 -4.79 -22.17
CA PRO A 114 -0.10 -5.79 -22.43
C PRO A 114 -0.52 -6.61 -21.20
N VAL A 115 0.44 -6.95 -20.32
CA VAL A 115 0.14 -7.71 -19.09
C VAL A 115 -0.55 -6.81 -18.06
N TYR A 116 -0.13 -5.54 -17.99
CA TYR A 116 -0.71 -4.54 -17.11
C TYR A 116 -2.14 -4.18 -17.48
N ASP A 117 -2.40 -3.89 -18.75
CA ASP A 117 -3.72 -3.55 -19.28
C ASP A 117 -4.71 -4.70 -19.06
N ALA A 118 -4.28 -5.95 -19.31
CA ALA A 118 -5.10 -7.13 -19.05
C ALA A 118 -5.45 -7.29 -17.57
N GLN A 119 -4.52 -6.98 -16.66
CA GLN A 119 -4.81 -6.99 -15.23
C GLN A 119 -5.76 -5.86 -14.84
N LEU A 120 -5.55 -4.64 -15.35
CA LEU A 120 -6.39 -3.48 -15.07
C LEU A 120 -7.83 -3.68 -15.56
N ALA A 121 -8.02 -4.30 -16.72
CA ALA A 121 -9.35 -4.60 -17.26
C ALA A 121 -10.19 -5.50 -16.31
N GLY A 122 -9.52 -6.29 -15.46
CA GLY A 122 -10.18 -7.11 -14.42
C GLY A 122 -10.46 -6.38 -13.10
N MET A 123 -10.07 -5.10 -12.96
CA MET A 123 -10.21 -4.34 -11.72
C MET A 123 -11.40 -3.38 -11.79
N ALA A 124 -12.34 -3.48 -10.85
CA ALA A 124 -13.53 -2.62 -10.79
C ALA A 124 -13.23 -1.11 -10.74
N ARG A 125 -12.11 -0.73 -10.11
CA ARG A 125 -11.61 0.66 -9.99
C ARG A 125 -10.18 0.79 -10.52
N GLY A 126 -9.85 0.02 -11.56
CA GLY A 126 -8.53 0.06 -12.19
C GLY A 126 -8.21 1.44 -12.73
N LYS A 127 -7.11 2.04 -12.27
CA LYS A 127 -6.61 3.33 -12.77
C LYS A 127 -5.28 3.11 -13.48
N ASP A 128 -5.18 3.59 -14.71
CA ASP A 128 -3.98 3.48 -15.53
C ASP A 128 -2.94 4.53 -15.14
N TYR A 129 -2.30 4.29 -14.00
CA TYR A 129 -1.21 5.13 -13.53
C TYR A 129 0.08 4.93 -14.35
N ALA A 130 0.32 3.71 -14.88
CA ALA A 130 1.54 3.46 -15.64
C ALA A 130 1.61 4.36 -16.88
N ARG A 131 0.54 4.40 -17.70
CA ARG A 131 0.51 5.28 -18.89
C ARG A 131 0.52 6.75 -18.51
N ARG A 132 -0.20 7.14 -17.46
CA ARG A 132 -0.20 8.52 -16.95
C ARG A 132 1.21 9.01 -16.58
N PHE A 133 2.06 8.11 -16.07
CA PHE A 133 3.43 8.45 -15.69
C PHE A 133 4.48 8.10 -16.75
N ARG A 134 4.09 7.65 -17.95
CA ARG A 134 5.00 7.15 -18.98
C ARG A 134 6.18 8.07 -19.26
N THR A 135 5.91 9.33 -19.64
CA THR A 135 6.96 10.31 -19.97
C THR A 135 7.95 10.45 -18.82
N ARG A 136 7.47 10.68 -17.59
CA ARG A 136 8.32 10.77 -16.40
C ARG A 136 9.13 9.50 -16.15
N LEU A 137 8.57 8.32 -16.38
CA LEU A 137 9.28 7.05 -16.16
C LEU A 137 10.40 6.86 -17.18
N LEU A 138 10.14 7.16 -18.45
CA LEU A 138 11.12 7.02 -19.54
C LEU A 138 12.21 8.09 -19.48
N ASP A 139 11.86 9.33 -19.10
CA ASP A 139 12.82 10.43 -18.93
C ASP A 139 13.86 10.14 -17.83
N ASN A 140 13.55 9.25 -16.88
CA ASN A 140 14.42 8.84 -15.79
C ASN A 140 14.71 7.32 -15.85
N GLY A 141 14.75 6.76 -17.07
CA GLY A 141 14.75 5.32 -17.29
C GLY A 141 15.90 4.58 -16.60
N ASP A 142 17.06 5.22 -16.43
CA ASP A 142 18.25 4.70 -15.75
C ASP A 142 18.05 4.50 -14.24
N GLU A 143 17.08 5.18 -13.64
CA GLU A 143 16.71 4.99 -12.23
C GLU A 143 15.82 3.76 -12.01
N TYR A 144 15.45 3.02 -13.06
CA TYR A 144 14.53 1.89 -12.96
C TYR A 144 15.19 0.56 -13.31
N MET A 145 14.58 -0.51 -12.82
CA MET A 145 14.82 -1.87 -13.28
C MET A 145 13.49 -2.59 -13.45
N SER A 146 13.51 -3.65 -14.26
CA SER A 146 12.32 -4.43 -14.52
C SER A 146 12.57 -5.93 -14.36
N VAL A 147 11.54 -6.64 -13.89
CA VAL A 147 11.54 -8.10 -13.83
C VAL A 147 10.38 -8.64 -14.64
N PHE A 148 10.70 -9.55 -15.56
CA PHE A 148 9.75 -10.25 -16.42
C PHE A 148 9.82 -11.76 -16.19
N VAL A 149 8.68 -12.42 -16.28
CA VAL A 149 8.58 -13.87 -16.40
C VAL A 149 7.88 -14.21 -17.71
N TYR A 150 8.47 -15.09 -18.50
CA TYR A 150 7.96 -15.49 -19.80
C TYR A 150 7.50 -16.93 -19.82
N ASP A 151 6.35 -17.15 -20.46
CA ASP A 151 5.91 -18.43 -20.98
C ASP A 151 6.15 -18.42 -22.50
N GLY A 152 7.22 -19.09 -22.94
CA GLY A 152 7.76 -18.95 -24.29
C GLY A 152 8.14 -17.50 -24.62
N ARG A 153 7.41 -16.89 -25.57
CA ARG A 153 7.59 -15.48 -25.97
C ARG A 153 6.67 -14.51 -25.25
N LYS A 154 5.70 -15.01 -24.47
CA LYS A 154 4.67 -14.17 -23.85
C LYS A 154 5.08 -13.82 -22.42
N ALA A 155 5.12 -12.54 -22.08
CA ALA A 155 5.25 -12.11 -20.70
C ALA A 155 3.98 -12.51 -19.91
N VAL A 156 4.15 -13.18 -18.78
CA VAL A 156 3.07 -13.61 -17.87
C VAL A 156 3.16 -12.95 -16.50
N VAL A 157 4.32 -12.39 -16.15
CA VAL A 157 4.51 -11.49 -15.01
C VAL A 157 5.42 -10.36 -15.45
N THR A 158 5.09 -9.14 -15.07
CA THR A 158 5.92 -7.96 -15.31
C THR A 158 5.94 -7.08 -14.06
N SER A 159 7.06 -6.44 -13.79
CA SER A 159 7.18 -5.46 -12.71
C SER A 159 8.25 -4.44 -13.02
N ILE A 160 8.00 -3.19 -12.64
CA ILE A 160 8.90 -2.04 -12.78
C ILE A 160 9.20 -1.53 -11.38
N TRP A 161 10.48 -1.33 -11.09
CA TRP A 161 11.01 -0.94 -9.79
C TRP A 161 11.89 0.30 -9.92
N TRP A 162 11.72 1.24 -9.00
CA TRP A 162 12.54 2.44 -8.86
C TRP A 162 13.69 2.16 -7.92
N ILE A 163 14.91 2.36 -8.40
CA ILE A 163 16.14 2.29 -7.65
C ILE A 163 16.30 3.63 -6.94
N ARG A 164 16.36 3.62 -5.60
CA ARG A 164 16.48 4.85 -4.80
C ARG A 164 17.75 4.78 -3.95
N PRO A 165 18.94 5.04 -4.53
CA PRO A 165 20.21 4.87 -3.85
C PRO A 165 20.31 5.72 -2.59
N GLY A 166 19.85 6.97 -2.63
CA GLY A 166 19.89 7.90 -1.50
C GLY A 166 19.07 7.45 -0.28
N ALA A 167 18.07 6.58 -0.48
CA ALA A 167 17.30 5.97 0.60
C ALA A 167 17.68 4.51 0.88
N SER A 168 18.60 3.93 0.09
CA SER A 168 18.94 2.50 0.09
C SER A 168 17.72 1.57 -0.10
N VAL A 169 16.81 1.95 -1.02
CA VAL A 169 15.54 1.24 -1.26
C VAL A 169 15.38 0.86 -2.74
N LEU A 170 14.97 -0.38 -3.01
CA LEU A 170 14.35 -0.77 -4.29
C LEU A 170 12.83 -0.73 -4.15
N GLN A 171 12.15 0.18 -4.84
CA GLN A 171 10.72 0.43 -4.68
C GLN A 171 9.89 0.00 -5.89
N MET A 172 8.97 -0.95 -5.69
CA MET A 172 8.03 -1.35 -6.74
C MET A 172 7.13 -0.16 -7.13
N ARG A 173 7.09 0.15 -8.43
CA ARG A 173 6.18 1.15 -8.99
C ARG A 173 4.94 0.50 -9.56
N PHE A 174 5.13 -0.55 -10.36
CA PHE A 174 4.06 -1.28 -11.01
C PHE A 174 4.36 -2.77 -11.03
N SER A 175 3.32 -3.59 -10.93
CA SER A 175 3.41 -5.01 -11.19
C SER A 175 2.11 -5.54 -11.77
N ALA A 176 2.24 -6.52 -12.66
CA ALA A 176 1.12 -7.19 -13.29
C ALA A 176 1.42 -8.68 -13.47
N ALA A 177 0.39 -9.50 -13.36
CA ALA A 177 0.48 -10.92 -13.65
C ALA A 177 -0.76 -11.41 -14.38
N ALA A 178 -0.54 -12.29 -15.36
CA ALA A 178 -1.59 -13.06 -15.98
C ALA A 178 -2.31 -13.92 -14.92
N PRO A 179 -3.62 -14.22 -15.08
CA PRO A 179 -4.38 -15.01 -14.11
C PRO A 179 -3.74 -16.36 -13.76
N SER A 180 -3.19 -17.07 -14.75
CA SER A 180 -2.49 -18.35 -14.56
C SER A 180 -1.24 -18.20 -13.68
N ALA A 181 -0.43 -17.17 -13.94
CA ALA A 181 0.77 -16.89 -13.15
C ALA A 181 0.44 -16.47 -11.70
N ARG A 182 -0.68 -15.76 -11.51
CA ARG A 182 -1.18 -15.40 -10.17
C ARG A 182 -1.60 -16.63 -9.38
N ALA A 183 -2.36 -17.54 -9.99
CA ALA A 183 -2.79 -18.80 -9.35
C ALA A 183 -1.59 -19.68 -8.94
N SER A 184 -0.55 -19.72 -9.78
CA SER A 184 0.67 -20.49 -9.54
C SER A 184 1.71 -19.79 -8.67
N ARG A 185 1.39 -18.61 -8.11
CA ARG A 185 2.26 -17.85 -7.20
C ARG A 185 3.58 -17.37 -7.84
N VAL A 186 3.68 -17.34 -9.17
CA VAL A 186 4.90 -17.03 -9.94
C VAL A 186 5.45 -15.62 -9.62
N MET A 187 4.57 -14.66 -9.30
CA MET A 187 4.97 -13.30 -8.89
C MET A 187 6.00 -13.28 -7.75
N ARG A 188 5.95 -14.25 -6.83
CA ARG A 188 6.91 -14.32 -5.71
C ARG A 188 8.33 -14.64 -6.18
N ALA A 189 8.47 -15.39 -7.27
CA ALA A 189 9.78 -15.63 -7.88
C ALA A 189 10.31 -14.32 -8.51
N ALA A 190 9.46 -13.53 -9.17
CA ALA A 190 9.85 -12.22 -9.70
C ALA A 190 10.31 -11.26 -8.59
N TYR A 191 9.64 -11.28 -7.43
CA TYR A 191 10.08 -10.49 -6.27
C TYR A 191 11.44 -10.95 -5.73
N ALA A 192 11.69 -12.26 -5.64
CA ALA A 192 12.98 -12.78 -5.21
C ALA A 192 14.12 -12.31 -6.12
N GLU A 193 13.90 -12.26 -7.43
CA GLU A 193 14.87 -11.73 -8.40
C GLU A 193 15.10 -10.23 -8.22
N ALA A 194 14.04 -9.43 -8.00
CA ALA A 194 14.17 -8.01 -7.69
C ALA A 194 14.97 -7.78 -6.39
N PHE A 195 14.75 -8.60 -5.37
CA PHE A 195 15.46 -8.51 -4.09
C PHE A 195 16.93 -8.95 -4.23
N ARG A 196 17.22 -9.93 -5.09
CA ARG A 196 18.60 -10.30 -5.42
C ARG A 196 19.31 -9.15 -6.11
N PHE A 197 18.68 -8.55 -7.12
CA PHE A 197 19.19 -7.35 -7.79
C PHE A 197 19.49 -6.23 -6.78
N ALA A 198 18.55 -5.94 -5.87
CA ALA A 198 18.72 -4.90 -4.87
C ALA A 198 19.96 -5.12 -3.98
N ARG A 199 20.16 -6.36 -3.51
CA ARG A 199 21.35 -6.73 -2.72
C ARG A 199 22.65 -6.59 -3.52
N GLU A 200 22.66 -7.06 -4.77
CA GLU A 200 23.82 -6.95 -5.68
C GLU A 200 24.20 -5.48 -5.95
N HIS A 201 23.24 -4.55 -5.85
CA HIS A 201 23.44 -3.11 -6.04
C HIS A 201 23.57 -2.34 -4.72
N GLY A 202 23.82 -3.03 -3.60
CA GLY A 202 24.11 -2.40 -2.30
C GLY A 202 22.91 -1.73 -1.63
N LEU A 203 21.68 -2.07 -2.03
CA LEU A 203 20.47 -1.57 -1.37
C LEU A 203 20.13 -2.46 -0.17
N SER A 204 19.69 -1.83 0.92
CA SER A 204 19.40 -2.49 2.20
C SER A 204 17.93 -2.87 2.36
N TYR A 205 17.04 -2.21 1.61
CA TYR A 205 15.59 -2.37 1.76
C TYR A 205 14.89 -2.57 0.42
N ALA A 206 13.76 -3.28 0.48
CA ALA A 206 12.79 -3.34 -0.59
C ALA A 206 11.51 -2.63 -0.18
N SER A 207 10.78 -2.10 -1.16
CA SER A 207 9.45 -1.54 -1.01
C SER A 207 8.45 -2.15 -1.99
N LEU A 208 7.24 -2.47 -1.53
CA LEU A 208 6.11 -2.87 -2.39
C LEU A 208 5.25 -1.67 -2.83
N GLY A 209 5.83 -0.46 -2.82
CA GLY A 209 5.17 0.77 -3.22
C GLY A 209 4.27 1.36 -2.13
N ASN A 210 3.61 2.47 -2.49
CA ASN A 210 2.73 3.20 -1.59
C ASN A 210 1.27 2.79 -1.81
N ASP A 211 0.49 2.78 -0.74
CA ASP A 211 -0.98 2.67 -0.76
C ASP A 211 -1.57 3.82 0.05
N PRO A 212 -2.83 4.23 -0.21
CA PRO A 212 -3.54 5.09 0.74
C PRO A 212 -3.68 4.36 2.08
N SER A 213 -3.71 5.12 3.18
CA SER A 213 -3.88 4.53 4.53
C SER A 213 -5.29 3.99 4.81
N LEU A 214 -6.27 4.29 3.94
CA LEU A 214 -7.62 3.75 3.97
C LEU A 214 -7.76 2.63 2.93
N PHE A 215 -7.82 1.38 3.39
CA PHE A 215 -8.11 0.20 2.57
C PHE A 215 -9.59 -0.15 2.69
N GLY A 216 -10.22 -0.41 1.55
CA GLY A 216 -11.67 -0.57 1.40
C GLY A 216 -12.32 0.52 0.57
N HIS A 217 -11.54 1.54 0.18
CA HIS A 217 -11.99 2.61 -0.73
C HIS A 217 -11.43 2.41 -2.15
N VAL A 218 -10.26 3.01 -2.43
CA VAL A 218 -9.57 2.88 -3.73
C VAL A 218 -8.82 1.55 -3.83
N VAL A 219 -8.19 1.12 -2.75
CA VAL A 219 -7.48 -0.17 -2.66
C VAL A 219 -8.24 -1.13 -1.76
N GLN A 220 -8.17 -2.43 -2.03
CA GLN A 220 -8.91 -3.45 -1.27
C GLN A 220 -8.17 -3.86 0.02
N PRO A 221 -8.87 -4.21 1.12
CA PRO A 221 -8.24 -4.69 2.36
C PRO A 221 -7.36 -5.94 2.16
N GLY A 222 -7.67 -6.77 1.15
CA GLY A 222 -6.83 -7.91 0.79
C GLY A 222 -5.41 -7.53 0.37
N LEU A 223 -5.19 -6.32 -0.15
CA LEU A 223 -3.87 -5.83 -0.53
C LEU A 223 -2.98 -5.60 0.70
N PHE A 224 -3.55 -5.05 1.78
CA PHE A 224 -2.86 -4.91 3.07
C PHE A 224 -2.32 -6.26 3.55
N ASN A 225 -3.19 -7.27 3.59
CA ASN A 225 -2.82 -8.63 4.00
C ASN A 225 -1.77 -9.26 3.08
N PHE A 226 -1.87 -9.02 1.78
CA PHE A 226 -0.89 -9.52 0.83
C PHE A 226 0.51 -8.96 1.12
N LYS A 227 0.64 -7.64 1.28
CA LYS A 227 1.94 -6.99 1.53
C LYS A 227 2.49 -7.32 2.92
N SER A 228 1.63 -7.30 3.95
CA SER A 228 2.05 -7.64 5.31
C SER A 228 2.51 -9.09 5.44
N ARG A 229 1.85 -10.06 4.79
CA ARG A 229 2.26 -11.48 4.82
C ARG A 229 3.62 -11.72 4.15
N LEU A 230 4.01 -10.90 3.19
CA LEU A 230 5.32 -10.93 2.55
C LEU A 230 6.45 -10.38 3.43
N GLY A 231 6.18 -10.01 4.68
CA GLY A 231 7.18 -9.51 5.61
C GLY A 231 7.44 -8.01 5.51
N PHE A 232 6.58 -7.28 4.80
CA PHE A 232 6.67 -5.82 4.71
C PHE A 232 5.85 -5.16 5.82
N SER A 233 6.43 -4.16 6.45
CA SER A 233 5.78 -3.31 7.44
C SER A 233 5.33 -2.01 6.79
N ALA A 234 4.16 -1.51 7.17
CA ALA A 234 3.70 -0.20 6.75
C ALA A 234 4.50 0.89 7.49
N VAL A 235 4.86 1.96 6.78
CA VAL A 235 5.39 3.21 7.33
C VAL A 235 4.72 4.39 6.62
N PRO A 236 4.57 5.57 7.22
CA PRO A 236 4.14 6.78 6.52
C PRO A 236 5.04 7.07 5.32
N SER A 237 4.44 7.31 4.15
CA SER A 237 5.21 7.53 2.92
C SER A 237 6.12 8.75 2.99
N ALA A 238 5.78 9.74 3.83
CA ALA A 238 6.58 10.92 4.13
C ALA A 238 8.03 10.61 4.54
N MET A 239 8.25 9.46 5.19
CA MET A 239 9.59 9.03 5.61
C MET A 239 10.53 8.77 4.42
N LEU A 240 9.97 8.39 3.27
CA LEU A 240 10.72 8.14 2.05
C LEU A 240 10.54 9.23 1.01
N ASP A 241 9.38 9.85 0.94
CA ASP A 241 9.07 10.92 -0.02
C ASP A 241 8.23 12.00 0.68
N PRO A 242 8.84 13.14 1.07
CA PRO A 242 8.14 14.23 1.73
C PRO A 242 6.93 14.76 0.95
N HIS A 243 6.92 14.63 -0.39
CA HIS A 243 5.78 15.07 -1.22
C HIS A 243 4.53 14.20 -1.04
N LEU A 244 4.70 12.98 -0.54
CA LEU A 244 3.60 12.08 -0.16
C LEU A 244 3.22 12.22 1.32
N GLY A 245 3.77 13.23 2.00
CA GLY A 245 3.49 13.53 3.38
C GLY A 245 2.11 14.12 3.62
N GLY A 246 1.91 14.54 4.87
CA GLY A 246 0.64 15.03 5.38
C GLY A 246 -0.21 13.93 6.02
N VAL A 247 -1.11 14.39 6.87
CA VAL A 247 -2.11 13.57 7.54
C VAL A 247 -3.51 13.93 7.06
N THR A 248 -4.47 13.16 7.51
CA THR A 248 -5.88 13.41 7.35
C THR A 248 -6.57 13.00 8.64
N THR A 249 -7.43 13.86 9.16
CA THR A 249 -8.18 13.59 10.38
C THR A 249 -9.64 13.38 10.02
N ASP A 250 -10.05 12.12 10.01
CA ASP A 250 -11.34 11.66 9.49
C ASP A 250 -12.19 11.03 10.59
N ARG A 251 -13.46 11.39 10.66
CA ARG A 251 -14.49 10.61 11.35
C ARG A 251 -15.34 9.89 10.31
N PHE A 252 -15.42 8.57 10.41
CA PHE A 252 -16.22 7.75 9.50
C PHE A 252 -17.67 7.69 10.01
N VAL A 253 -18.62 8.09 9.17
CA VAL A 253 -20.04 8.18 9.49
C VAL A 253 -20.86 7.10 8.80
N SER A 254 -20.46 6.68 7.60
CA SER A 254 -21.05 5.54 6.90
C SER A 254 -19.99 4.73 6.15
N LEU A 255 -20.30 3.45 5.91
CA LEU A 255 -19.49 2.55 5.08
C LEU A 255 -20.09 2.32 3.68
N ARG A 256 -21.12 3.07 3.25
CA ARG A 256 -21.78 2.82 1.95
C ARG A 256 -20.83 2.89 0.74
N ALA A 257 -19.83 3.78 0.77
CA ALA A 257 -18.83 3.93 -0.28
C ALA A 257 -17.56 3.07 -0.06
N LEU A 258 -17.52 2.32 1.05
CA LEU A 258 -16.38 1.54 1.52
C LEU A 258 -16.69 0.04 1.53
N SER A 259 -15.67 -0.81 1.47
CA SER A 259 -15.86 -2.23 1.73
C SER A 259 -16.24 -2.46 3.20
N ASP A 260 -16.96 -3.54 3.46
CA ASP A 260 -17.31 -3.95 4.82
C ASP A 260 -16.75 -5.37 5.06
N PRO A 261 -15.64 -5.52 5.81
CA PRO A 261 -14.95 -4.47 6.57
C PRO A 261 -13.98 -3.61 5.73
N SER A 262 -13.57 -2.47 6.29
CA SER A 262 -12.49 -1.58 5.80
C SER A 262 -11.38 -1.42 6.84
N LEU A 263 -10.16 -1.09 6.43
CA LEU A 263 -9.02 -0.86 7.33
C LEU A 263 -8.51 0.57 7.23
N VAL A 264 -8.10 1.12 8.36
CA VAL A 264 -7.41 2.40 8.46
C VAL A 264 -6.10 2.19 9.20
N VAL A 265 -5.00 2.58 8.58
CA VAL A 265 -3.72 2.73 9.27
C VAL A 265 -3.66 4.14 9.84
N THR A 266 -3.58 4.25 11.16
CA THR A 266 -3.54 5.54 11.86
C THR A 266 -2.17 5.80 12.47
N VAL A 267 -1.90 7.07 12.75
CA VAL A 267 -0.71 7.49 13.50
C VAL A 267 -1.16 7.95 14.89
N ASP A 268 -0.23 7.90 15.84
CA ASP A 268 -0.43 8.57 17.11
C ASP A 268 -0.59 10.08 16.90
N PRO A 269 -1.75 10.68 17.23
CA PRO A 269 -1.95 12.12 17.11
C PRO A 269 -1.06 12.92 18.07
N THR A 270 -0.49 12.28 19.09
CA THR A 270 0.43 12.91 20.05
C THR A 270 1.90 12.84 19.62
N ALA A 271 2.22 12.14 18.52
CA ALA A 271 3.58 12.07 18.01
C ALA A 271 4.00 13.44 17.46
N THR A 272 4.93 14.09 18.14
CA THR A 272 5.45 15.43 17.80
C THR A 272 6.32 15.45 16.54
N ALA A 273 6.83 14.30 16.10
CA ALA A 273 7.55 14.13 14.85
C ALA A 273 7.46 12.68 14.36
N LEU A 274 7.42 12.49 13.04
CA LEU A 274 7.66 11.18 12.45
C LEU A 274 9.15 10.83 12.59
N PRO A 275 9.49 9.56 12.90
CA PRO A 275 10.88 9.13 12.93
C PRO A 275 11.55 9.30 11.56
N THR A 276 12.86 9.53 11.57
CA THR A 276 13.67 9.61 10.36
C THR A 276 13.95 8.22 9.83
N TRP A 277 13.90 8.07 8.50
CA TRP A 277 14.36 6.85 7.84
C TRP A 277 15.89 6.76 7.90
N PRO A 278 16.50 5.59 8.24
CA PRO A 278 15.88 4.28 8.47
C PRO A 278 15.65 3.92 9.95
N ASP A 279 15.87 4.85 10.89
CA ASP A 279 16.19 4.56 12.29
C ASP A 279 15.02 4.11 13.17
N ALA A 280 13.76 4.34 12.79
CA ALA A 280 12.61 3.73 13.45
C ALA A 280 11.35 3.69 12.58
N ALA A 281 10.64 2.55 12.60
CA ALA A 281 9.25 2.51 12.12
C ALA A 281 8.37 3.25 13.14
N PRO A 282 7.50 4.19 12.72
CA PRO A 282 6.62 4.87 13.65
C PRO A 282 5.64 3.91 14.29
N SER A 283 5.18 4.29 15.48
CA SER A 283 4.05 3.63 16.11
C SER A 283 2.78 3.92 15.29
N LEU A 284 2.41 2.96 14.46
CA LEU A 284 1.14 2.96 13.74
C LEU A 284 0.11 2.13 14.51
N ASP A 285 -1.15 2.51 14.41
CA ASP A 285 -2.26 1.65 14.84
C ASP A 285 -3.05 1.15 13.63
N LEU A 286 -3.78 0.06 13.83
CA LEU A 286 -4.67 -0.52 12.85
C LEU A 286 -6.11 -0.45 13.36
N VAL A 287 -6.96 0.28 12.64
CA VAL A 287 -8.39 0.37 12.95
C VAL A 287 -9.19 -0.37 11.89
N LEU A 288 -10.00 -1.34 12.31
CA LEU A 288 -10.96 -2.02 11.46
C LEU A 288 -12.31 -1.32 11.56
N LEU A 289 -12.82 -0.81 10.43
CA LEU A 289 -14.17 -0.26 10.34
C LEU A 289 -15.11 -1.38 9.87
N SER A 290 -16.24 -1.56 10.57
CA SER A 290 -17.21 -2.60 10.24
C SER A 290 -18.63 -2.18 10.62
N ARG A 291 -19.65 -2.68 9.91
CA ARG A 291 -21.07 -2.48 10.32
C ARG A 291 -21.46 -3.35 11.51
N SER A 292 -20.74 -4.42 11.75
CA SER A 292 -21.01 -5.37 12.85
C SER A 292 -19.76 -5.63 13.68
N PRO A 293 -19.90 -5.96 14.97
CA PRO A 293 -18.77 -6.41 15.77
C PRO A 293 -18.04 -7.56 15.06
N CYS A 294 -16.75 -7.39 14.82
CA CYS A 294 -15.90 -8.41 14.25
C CYS A 294 -14.53 -8.36 14.93
N ASP A 295 -13.92 -9.52 15.08
CA ASP A 295 -12.58 -9.63 15.65
C ASP A 295 -11.54 -9.28 14.59
N ALA A 296 -10.87 -8.14 14.79
CA ALA A 296 -9.78 -7.69 13.92
C ALA A 296 -8.57 -8.65 13.98
N ALA A 297 -8.33 -9.29 15.13
CA ALA A 297 -7.15 -10.10 15.37
C ALA A 297 -7.12 -11.38 14.52
N GLY A 298 -8.27 -11.90 14.12
CA GLY A 298 -8.36 -13.10 13.27
C GLY A 298 -8.18 -12.84 11.77
N THR A 299 -8.43 -11.60 11.31
CA THR A 299 -8.59 -11.31 9.88
C THR A 299 -7.36 -10.64 9.25
N PHE A 300 -6.60 -9.86 10.04
CA PHE A 300 -5.47 -9.07 9.55
C PHE A 300 -4.22 -9.26 10.41
N ARG A 301 -3.03 -9.18 9.78
CA ARG A 301 -1.76 -9.23 10.51
C ARG A 301 -1.56 -7.89 11.23
N THR A 302 -1.52 -7.94 12.56
CA THR A 302 -1.34 -6.77 13.45
C THR A 302 0.08 -6.64 14.01
N GLU A 303 0.97 -7.60 13.74
CA GLU A 303 2.37 -7.54 14.14
C GLU A 303 3.05 -6.27 13.59
N GLY A 304 3.73 -5.53 14.46
CA GLY A 304 4.38 -4.25 14.13
C GLY A 304 3.48 -3.02 14.30
N PHE A 305 2.19 -3.19 14.57
CA PHE A 305 1.31 -2.10 14.99
C PHE A 305 1.30 -1.99 16.52
N ARG A 306 1.20 -0.76 17.03
CA ARG A 306 1.11 -0.47 18.47
C ARG A 306 -0.20 -0.99 19.05
N SER A 307 -1.31 -0.73 18.38
CA SER A 307 -2.62 -1.23 18.77
C SER A 307 -3.46 -1.63 17.56
N SER A 308 -4.40 -2.53 17.78
CA SER A 308 -5.41 -2.91 16.79
C SER A 308 -6.79 -2.91 17.43
N ARG A 309 -7.75 -2.20 16.84
CA ARG A 309 -9.13 -2.11 17.37
C ARG A 309 -10.17 -2.14 16.26
N THR A 310 -11.38 -2.57 16.60
CA THR A 310 -12.55 -2.49 15.71
C THR A 310 -13.42 -1.30 16.11
N MET A 311 -13.82 -0.48 15.15
CA MET A 311 -14.83 0.57 15.29
C MET A 311 -16.08 0.20 14.51
N VAL A 312 -17.20 0.10 15.23
CA VAL A 312 -18.50 -0.22 14.62
C VAL A 312 -19.14 1.06 14.09
N ILE A 313 -19.43 1.10 12.79
CA ILE A 313 -20.06 2.24 12.13
C ILE A 313 -21.53 1.94 11.95
N GLN A 314 -22.37 2.59 12.75
CA GLN A 314 -23.82 2.41 12.77
C GLN A 314 -24.50 3.32 11.74
N ARG A 315 -24.25 3.12 10.43
CA ARG A 315 -25.00 3.75 9.33
C ARG A 315 -24.68 3.18 7.94
#